data_AF-A0A6J4M9G7-F1
#
_entry.id   AF-A0A6J4M9G7-F1
#
_cell.length_a   1.000
_cell.length_b   1.000
_cell.length_c   1.000
_cell.angle_alpha   90.00
_cell.angle_beta   90.00
_cell.angle_gamma   90.00
#
_symmetry.space_group_name_H-M   'P 1'
#
loop_
_entity.id
_entity.type
_entity.pdbx_description
1 polymer ?
#
loop_
_entity_poly.entity_id
_entity_poly.type
_entity_poly.pdbx_seq_one_letter_code
_entity_poly.pdbx_strand_id
1 'polypeptide(L)'
;MWVWLALCRESRQVVAFVMGDRSRATCERLWKSIPQSYKEATCYSNLWEAYQQVIPEEQHEATGKEEEGETCHIERWINTLRQRLSRFVRKTLSFSKSHQMHHCCLKLFICRYNLERRSVIPE
;
A
#
# COMPACT_ATOMS: atom_id res chain seq x y z
N MET A 1 -0.41 -10.20 -10.47
CA MET A 1 0.47 -9.16 -9.89
C MET A 1 -0.34 -8.38 -8.87
N TRP A 2 0.19 -8.26 -7.66
CA TRP A 2 -0.39 -7.53 -6.55
C TRP A 2 0.39 -6.25 -6.30
N VAL A 3 -0.31 -5.23 -5.79
CA VAL A 3 0.28 -3.99 -5.30
C VAL A 3 0.24 -4.04 -3.78
N TRP A 4 1.41 -4.03 -3.17
CA TRP A 4 1.61 -3.89 -1.74
C TRP A 4 1.89 -2.42 -1.43
N LEU A 5 1.31 -1.91 -0.37
CA LEU A 5 1.34 -0.47 -0.09
C LEU A 5 1.33 -0.22 1.42
N ALA A 6 2.15 0.74 1.85
CA ALA A 6 2.11 1.32 3.18
C ALA A 6 1.56 2.75 3.08
N LEU A 7 0.50 3.04 3.84
CA LEU A 7 -0.17 4.33 3.87
C LEU A 7 -0.06 4.91 5.27
N CYS A 8 0.47 6.11 5.41
CA CYS A 8 0.49 6.82 6.68
C CYS A 8 -0.93 7.28 7.03
N ARG A 9 -1.41 6.90 8.22
CA ARG A 9 -2.79 7.16 8.66
C ARG A 9 -3.08 8.65 8.81
N GLU A 10 -2.15 9.41 9.38
CA GLU A 10 -2.31 10.85 9.63
C GLU A 10 -2.29 11.65 8.32
N SER A 11 -1.21 11.52 7.55
CA SER A 11 -1.01 12.28 6.31
C SER A 11 -1.85 11.80 5.14
N ARG A 12 -2.37 10.58 5.22
CA ARG A 12 -2.96 9.82 4.10
C ARG A 12 -2.01 9.60 2.93
N GLN A 13 -0.71 9.86 3.08
CA GLN A 13 0.27 9.65 2.01
C GLN A 13 0.70 8.20 1.93
N VAL A 14 1.01 7.76 0.72
CA VAL A 14 1.66 6.48 0.47
C VAL A 14 3.15 6.63 0.76
N VAL A 15 3.68 5.91 1.74
CA VAL A 15 5.09 6.02 2.17
C VAL A 15 5.98 4.99 1.50
N ALA A 16 5.42 3.83 1.14
CA ALA A 16 6.12 2.79 0.41
C ALA A 16 5.15 1.95 -0.44
N PHE A 17 5.65 1.37 -1.52
CA PHE A 17 4.90 0.41 -2.33
C PHE A 17 5.84 -0.59 -3.00
N VAL A 18 5.34 -1.80 -3.24
CA VAL A 18 6.03 -2.84 -4.01
C VAL A 18 5.02 -3.57 -4.90
N MET A 19 5.42 -3.91 -6.11
CA MET A 19 4.67 -4.84 -6.95
C MET A 19 5.27 -6.24 -6.88
N GLY A 20 4.42 -7.25 -6.73
CA GLY A 20 4.86 -8.64 -6.62
C GLY A 20 3.72 -9.65 -6.50
N ASP A 21 4.05 -10.79 -5.92
CA ASP A 21 3.09 -11.85 -5.56
C ASP A 21 2.61 -11.66 -4.10
N ARG A 22 1.91 -12.65 -3.53
CA ARG A 22 1.44 -12.62 -2.13
C ARG A 22 2.44 -13.25 -1.14
N SER A 23 3.70 -13.39 -1.53
CA SER A 23 4.71 -14.09 -0.72
C SER A 23 5.26 -13.21 0.42
N ARG A 24 5.82 -13.89 1.43
CA ARG A 24 6.65 -13.28 2.47
C ARG A 24 7.78 -12.44 1.89
N ALA A 25 8.48 -12.94 0.87
CA ALA A 25 9.59 -12.22 0.25
C ALA A 25 9.15 -10.86 -0.34
N THR A 26 7.94 -10.79 -0.93
CA THR A 26 7.39 -9.51 -1.39
C THR A 26 7.01 -8.60 -0.21
N CYS A 27 6.49 -9.15 0.89
CA CYS A 27 6.22 -8.39 2.11
C CYS A 27 7.50 -7.81 2.73
N GLU A 28 8.59 -8.59 2.82
CA GLU A 28 9.89 -8.12 3.30
C GLU A 28 10.44 -6.98 2.45
N ARG A 29 10.27 -7.04 1.13
CA ARG A 29 10.64 -5.95 0.23
C ARG A 29 9.85 -4.68 0.55
N LEU A 30 8.55 -4.80 0.83
CA LEU A 30 7.74 -3.66 1.26
C LEU A 30 8.29 -3.09 2.56
N TRP A 31 8.44 -3.92 3.60
CA TRP A 31 8.93 -3.49 4.91
C TRP A 31 10.29 -2.79 4.82
N LYS A 32 11.23 -3.35 4.05
CA LYS A 32 12.55 -2.73 3.82
C LYS A 32 12.47 -1.36 3.16
N SER A 33 11.47 -1.14 2.29
CA SER A 33 11.28 0.14 1.59
C SER A 33 10.60 1.23 2.42
N ILE A 34 10.01 0.89 3.57
CA ILE A 34 9.41 1.88 4.47
C ILE A 34 10.55 2.70 5.12
N PRO A 35 10.49 4.05 5.12
CA PRO A 35 11.49 4.87 5.78
C PRO A 35 11.56 4.59 7.29
N GLN A 36 12.75 4.70 7.88
CA GLN A 36 12.96 4.32 9.28
C GLN A 36 12.05 5.07 10.25
N SER A 37 11.80 6.36 10.01
CA SER A 37 10.90 7.19 10.82
C SER A 37 9.46 6.66 10.89
N TYR A 38 9.00 5.90 9.89
CA TYR A 38 7.67 5.29 9.89
C TYR A 38 7.66 3.88 10.49
N LYS A 39 8.82 3.24 10.64
CA LYS A 39 8.90 1.89 11.22
C LYS A 39 8.70 1.88 12.72
N GLU A 40 8.88 3.01 13.38
CA GLU A 40 8.61 3.16 14.82
C GLU A 40 7.11 3.28 15.12
N ALA A 41 6.28 3.50 14.09
CA ALA A 41 4.82 3.61 14.24
C ALA A 41 4.14 2.24 14.22
N THR A 42 2.98 2.16 14.88
CA THR A 42 2.10 0.99 14.83
C THR A 42 1.56 0.76 13.42
N CYS A 43 1.73 -0.45 12.92
CA CYS A 43 1.26 -0.93 11.64
C CYS A 43 -0.03 -1.73 11.81
N TYR A 44 -1.08 -1.29 11.12
CA TYR A 44 -2.35 -2.01 11.05
C TYR A 44 -2.41 -2.81 9.75
N SER A 45 -2.64 -4.11 9.85
CA SER A 45 -2.90 -4.95 8.68
C SER A 45 -3.94 -6.01 9.00
N ASN A 46 -4.45 -6.68 7.97
CA ASN A 46 -5.25 -7.87 8.19
C ASN A 46 -4.39 -9.05 8.70
N LEU A 47 -5.07 -10.11 9.12
CA LEU A 47 -4.51 -11.38 9.63
C LEU A 47 -3.78 -12.23 8.56
N TRP A 48 -3.21 -11.61 7.53
CA TRP A 48 -2.45 -12.35 6.51
C TRP A 48 -1.07 -12.73 7.04
N GLU A 49 -0.76 -14.03 6.98
CA GLU A 49 0.42 -14.65 7.60
C GLU A 49 1.75 -13.95 7.25
N ALA A 50 1.89 -13.46 6.02
CA ALA A 50 3.11 -12.77 5.60
C ALA A 50 3.42 -11.50 6.41
N TYR A 51 2.40 -10.79 6.92
CA TYR A 51 2.63 -9.59 7.73
C TYR A 51 3.17 -9.96 9.11
N GLN A 52 2.58 -10.97 9.76
CA GLN A 52 2.99 -11.46 11.07
C GLN A 52 4.43 -11.99 11.07
N GLN A 53 4.90 -12.53 9.94
CA GLN A 53 6.28 -13.03 9.83
C GLN A 53 7.33 -11.95 9.54
N VAL A 54 6.92 -10.72 9.19
CA VAL A 54 7.81 -9.69 8.64
C VAL A 54 7.81 -8.41 9.49
N ILE A 55 6.64 -8.00 9.97
CA ILE A 55 6.47 -6.83 10.82
C ILE A 55 6.75 -7.26 12.25
N PRO A 56 7.60 -6.54 13.02
CA PRO A 56 7.83 -6.84 14.43
C PRO A 56 6.52 -6.85 15.22
N GLU A 57 6.36 -7.83 16.12
CA GLU A 57 5.15 -8.03 16.92
C GLU A 57 4.77 -6.78 17.74
N GLU A 58 5.76 -6.10 18.32
CA GLU A 58 5.59 -4.84 19.07
C GLU A 58 5.00 -3.69 18.23
N GLN A 59 5.10 -3.80 16.90
CA GLN A 59 4.67 -2.78 15.94
C GLN A 59 3.47 -3.25 15.11
N HIS A 60 2.97 -4.48 15.30
CA HIS A 60 1.96 -5.07 14.43
C HIS A 60 0.64 -5.30 15.16
N GLU A 61 -0.36 -4.49 14.81
CA GLU A 61 -1.74 -4.72 15.21
C GLU A 61 -2.47 -5.42 14.05
N ALA A 62 -2.65 -6.73 14.20
CA ALA A 62 -3.35 -7.54 13.22
C ALA A 62 -4.87 -7.45 13.45
N THR A 63 -5.50 -6.45 12.86
CA THR A 63 -6.93 -6.19 13.05
C THR A 63 -7.78 -7.31 12.45
N GLY A 64 -8.58 -7.97 13.28
CA GLY A 64 -9.66 -8.87 12.86
C GLY A 64 -10.88 -8.12 12.32
N LYS A 65 -11.95 -8.84 11.97
CA LYS A 65 -13.24 -8.22 11.53
C LYS A 65 -13.89 -7.34 12.60
N GLU A 66 -13.45 -7.43 13.86
CA GLU A 66 -14.08 -6.77 15.01
C GLU A 66 -13.57 -5.33 15.23
N GLU A 67 -12.43 -4.97 14.64
CA GLU A 67 -11.85 -3.62 14.66
C GLU A 67 -12.11 -2.93 13.31
N GLU A 68 -13.39 -2.69 13.04
CA GLU A 68 -13.90 -2.15 11.78
C GLU A 68 -13.41 -0.70 11.55
N GLY A 69 -12.36 -0.51 10.75
CA GLY A 69 -12.01 0.84 10.29
C GLY A 69 -10.57 1.07 9.90
N GLU A 70 -9.63 0.31 10.46
CA GLU A 70 -8.19 0.60 10.33
C GLU A 70 -7.68 0.44 8.89
N THR A 71 -8.24 -0.52 8.14
CA THR A 71 -7.89 -0.74 6.72
C THR A 71 -8.77 0.03 5.73
N CYS A 72 -9.79 0.76 6.18
CA CYS A 72 -10.74 1.45 5.28
C CYS A 72 -10.04 2.46 4.35
N HIS A 73 -8.99 3.12 4.85
CA HIS A 73 -8.26 4.11 4.07
C HIS A 73 -7.43 3.49 2.94
N ILE A 74 -6.75 2.37 3.21
CA ILE A 74 -6.00 1.66 2.18
C ILE A 74 -6.94 1.01 1.17
N GLU A 75 -8.09 0.48 1.60
CA GLU A 75 -9.12 -0.08 0.72
C GLU A 75 -9.71 0.99 -0.21
N ARG A 76 -10.05 2.17 0.33
CA ARG A 76 -10.50 3.32 -0.47
C ARG A 76 -9.44 3.77 -1.46
N TRP A 77 -8.18 3.79 -1.06
CA TRP A 77 -7.07 4.15 -1.94
C TRP A 77 -6.95 3.15 -3.11
N ILE A 78 -6.98 1.85 -2.81
CA ILE A 78 -6.92 0.79 -3.81
C ILE A 78 -8.12 0.85 -4.75
N ASN A 79 -9.32 1.17 -4.25
CA ASN A 79 -10.48 1.39 -5.11
C ASN A 79 -10.27 2.57 -6.07
N THR A 80 -9.73 3.69 -5.56
CA THR A 80 -9.41 4.88 -6.37
C THR A 80 -8.37 4.56 -7.46
N LEU A 81 -7.35 3.77 -7.15
CA LEU A 81 -6.37 3.30 -8.12
C LEU A 81 -7.04 2.52 -9.26
N ARG A 82 -7.93 1.57 -8.95
CA ARG A 82 -8.61 0.75 -9.97
C ARG A 82 -9.54 1.57 -10.84
N GLN A 83 -10.20 2.59 -10.27
CA GLN A 83 -11.10 3.48 -11.02
C GLN A 83 -10.33 4.41 -11.96
N ARG A 84 -9.17 4.92 -11.54
CA ARG A 84 -8.42 5.95 -12.29
C ARG A 84 -7.32 5.40 -13.17
N LEU A 85 -6.81 4.20 -12.89
CA LEU A 85 -5.72 3.60 -13.63
C LEU A 85 -6.17 2.28 -14.25
N SER A 86 -6.66 2.36 -15.49
CA SER A 86 -7.23 1.22 -16.24
C SER A 86 -6.29 0.01 -16.36
N ARG A 87 -4.98 0.21 -16.19
CA ARG A 87 -3.97 -0.87 -16.16
C ARG A 87 -4.09 -1.79 -14.95
N PHE A 88 -4.80 -1.38 -13.90
CA PHE A 88 -5.00 -2.14 -12.66
C PHE A 88 -6.43 -2.68 -12.50
N VAL A 89 -7.20 -2.74 -13.59
CA VAL A 89 -8.53 -3.37 -13.62
C VAL A 89 -8.42 -4.89 -13.82
N ARG A 90 -9.57 -5.59 -13.81
CA ARG A 90 -9.62 -7.03 -14.06
C ARG A 90 -9.02 -7.36 -15.43
N LYS A 91 -8.26 -8.45 -15.50
CA LYS A 91 -7.57 -8.93 -16.72
C LYS A 91 -8.50 -9.08 -17.94
N THR A 92 -9.78 -9.37 -17.71
CA THR A 92 -10.81 -9.52 -18.73
C THR A 92 -11.30 -8.20 -19.35
N LEU A 93 -11.03 -7.05 -18.72
CA LEU A 93 -11.49 -5.74 -19.17
C LEU A 93 -10.38 -4.92 -19.83
N SER A 94 -9.21 -4.89 -19.22
CA SER A 94 -8.02 -4.23 -19.77
C SER A 94 -6.78 -4.87 -19.16
N PHE A 95 -5.77 -5.14 -19.98
CA PHE A 95 -4.49 -5.64 -19.48
C PHE A 95 -3.34 -5.00 -20.24
N SER A 96 -2.33 -4.55 -19.49
CA SER A 96 -1.05 -4.17 -20.07
C SER A 96 -0.09 -5.37 -20.01
N LYS A 97 0.70 -5.59 -21.05
CA LYS A 97 1.69 -6.68 -21.07
C LYS A 97 3.04 -6.29 -20.47
N SER A 98 3.31 -5.00 -20.24
CA SER A 98 4.60 -4.52 -19.76
C SER A 98 4.59 -4.29 -18.24
N HIS A 99 5.44 -5.03 -17.53
CA HIS A 99 5.64 -4.85 -16.09
C HIS A 99 6.22 -3.46 -15.78
N GLN A 100 7.18 -3.01 -16.58
CA GLN A 100 7.79 -1.69 -16.46
C GLN A 100 6.73 -0.58 -16.56
N MET A 101 5.80 -0.67 -17.51
CA MET A 101 4.74 0.32 -17.65
C MET A 101 3.79 0.35 -16.45
N HIS A 102 3.46 -0.80 -15.86
CA HIS A 102 2.69 -0.81 -14.60
C HIS A 102 3.43 -0.09 -13.49
N HIS A 103 4.73 -0.35 -13.36
CA HIS A 103 5.55 0.27 -12.33
C HIS A 103 5.60 1.80 -12.50
N CYS A 104 5.93 2.27 -13.71
CA CYS A 104 6.00 3.69 -14.02
C CYS A 104 4.65 4.39 -13.82
N CYS A 105 3.56 3.82 -14.33
CA CYS A 105 2.22 4.40 -14.16
C CYS A 105 1.79 4.45 -12.68
N LEU A 106 2.03 3.39 -11.91
CA LEU A 106 1.72 3.37 -10.48
C LEU A 106 2.56 4.39 -9.72
N LYS A 107 3.87 4.48 -9.99
CA LYS A 107 4.77 5.43 -9.35
C LYS A 107 4.31 6.86 -9.62
N LEU A 108 4.00 7.22 -10.87
CA LEU A 108 3.49 8.55 -11.23
C LEU A 108 2.15 8.85 -10.54
N PHE A 109 1.25 7.86 -10.48
CA PHE A 109 -0.03 8.00 -9.80
C PHE A 109 0.15 8.28 -8.30
N ILE A 110 1.02 7.54 -7.63
CA ILE A 110 1.37 7.73 -6.22
C ILE A 110 2.01 9.11 -5.99
N CYS A 111 2.98 9.51 -6.83
CA CYS A 111 3.61 10.82 -6.72
C CYS A 111 2.57 11.94 -6.80
N ARG A 112 1.67 11.91 -7.79
CA ARG A 112 0.59 12.88 -7.91
C ARG A 112 -0.34 12.86 -6.69
N TYR A 113 -0.78 11.67 -6.27
CA TYR A 113 -1.64 11.50 -5.10
C TYR A 113 -1.00 12.10 -3.84
N ASN A 114 0.28 11.83 -3.58
CA ASN A 114 0.98 12.36 -2.42
C ASN A 114 1.15 13.89 -2.47
N LEU A 115 1.39 14.46 -3.65
CA LEU A 115 1.46 15.92 -3.83
C LEU A 115 0.10 16.59 -3.51
N GLU A 116 -1.00 16.00 -3.96
CA GLU A 116 -2.37 16.46 -3.65
C GLU A 116 -2.72 16.33 -2.15
N ARG A 117 -2.01 15.47 -1.40
CA ARG A 117 -2.17 15.32 0.07
C ARG A 117 -1.22 16.20 0.87
N ARG A 118 -0.05 16.53 0.33
CA ARG A 118 0.94 17.39 1.00
C ARG A 118 0.39 18.79 1.25
N SER A 119 -0.50 19.28 0.39
CA SER A 119 -1.18 20.56 0.56
C SER A 119 -2.17 20.61 1.73
N VAL A 120 -2.33 19.52 2.50
CA VAL A 120 -3.36 19.37 3.55
C VAL A 120 -2.74 19.28 4.97
N ILE A 121 -1.42 19.26 5.11
CA ILE A 121 -0.73 19.17 6.42
C ILE A 121 0.05 20.48 6.64
N PRO A 122 -0.23 21.25 7.72
CA PRO A 122 0.57 22.44 8.06
C PRO A 122 2.01 22.03 8.39
N GLU A 123 2.97 22.89 8.05
CA GLU A 123 4.41 22.75 8.37
C GLU A 123 4.68 22.59 9.88
#